data_AF-A0A1B6NQ98-F1
#
_entry.id   AF-A0A1B6NQ98-F1
#
_cell.length_a   1.000
_cell.length_b   1.000
_cell.length_c   1.000
_cell.angle_alpha   90.00
_cell.angle_beta   90.00
_cell.angle_gamma   90.00
#
_symmetry.space_group_name_H-M   'P 1'
#
loop_
_entity.id
_entity.type
_entity.pdbx_description
1 polymer ?
#
loop_
_entity_poly.entity_id
_entity_poly.type
_entity_poly.pdbx_seq_one_letter_code
_entity_poly.pdbx_strand_id
1 'polypeptide(L)' 'MTYNAEHHALVLDGTPETQRFTLAEEVALSISYNGINYAVMLVTPKDIEDFIIGFSLSNDIIEHPRQLYGIELTYHKE' A
#
# COMPACT_ATOMS: atom_id res chain seq x y z
N MET A 1 14.93 -8.09 -0.04
CA MET A 1 14.42 -7.65 -1.35
C MET A 1 14.64 -6.15 -1.43
N THR A 2 15.73 -5.71 -2.05
CA THR A 2 16.06 -4.29 -2.15
C THR A 2 15.71 -3.86 -3.57
N TYR A 3 14.51 -3.35 -3.76
CA TYR A 3 14.13 -2.70 -5.02
C TYR A 3 14.44 -1.21 -4.85
N ASN A 4 15.56 -0.77 -5.44
CA ASN A 4 15.93 0.64 -5.47
C ASN A 4 15.30 1.24 -6.74
N ALA A 5 14.13 1.83 -6.60
CA ALA A 5 13.53 2.62 -7.66
C ALA A 5 14.24 3.98 -7.72
N GLU A 6 15.40 4.01 -8.36
CA GLU A 6 16.19 5.23 -8.61
C GLU A 6 15.45 6.09 -9.64
N HIS A 7 14.68 7.07 -9.16
CA HIS A 7 13.90 7.96 -10.02
C HIS A 7 14.62 9.30 -10.21
N HIS A 8 14.71 9.74 -11.46
CA HIS A 8 15.26 11.04 -11.83
C HIS A 8 14.13 12.07 -11.88
N ALA A 9 14.28 13.19 -11.19
CA ALA A 9 13.37 14.33 -11.29
C ALA A 9 14.12 15.55 -11.83
N LEU A 10 13.40 16.39 -12.57
CA LEU A 10 13.90 17.67 -13.06
C LEU A 10 13.36 18.79 -12.16
N VAL A 11 14.26 19.55 -11.55
CA VAL A 11 13.88 20.72 -10.74
C VAL A 11 13.60 21.88 -11.70
N LEU A 12 12.34 22.37 -11.70
CA LEU A 12 11.88 23.42 -12.62
C LEU A 12 12.30 24.83 -12.19
N ASP A 13 12.66 25.03 -10.92
CA ASP A 13 13.07 26.32 -10.38
C ASP A 13 14.60 26.50 -10.49
N GLY A 14 15.06 27.07 -11.61
CA GLY A 14 16.46 27.43 -11.86
C GLY A 14 17.00 26.91 -13.19
N THR A 15 18.33 26.81 -13.31
CA THR A 15 18.95 26.05 -14.41
C THR A 15 18.56 24.58 -14.27
N PRO A 16 18.02 23.93 -15.32
CA PRO A 16 17.55 22.55 -15.23
C PRO A 16 18.72 21.62 -14.88
N GLU A 17 18.70 21.10 -13.66
CA GLU A 17 19.64 20.10 -13.16
C GLU A 17 18.87 18.79 -12.91
N THR A 18 19.45 17.68 -13.35
CA THR A 18 18.89 16.35 -13.10
C THR A 18 19.39 15.87 -11.74
N GLN A 19 18.48 15.64 -10.80
CA GLN A 19 18.80 15.13 -9.48
C GLN A 19 18.04 13.82 -9.20
N ARG A 20 18.64 12.96 -8.38
CA ARG A 20 18.03 11.71 -7.93
C ARG A 20 17.19 11.93 -6.69
N PHE A 21 16.00 11.32 -6.71
CA PHE A 21 15.10 11.31 -5.55
C PHE A 21 14.58 9.91 -5.32
N THR A 22 14.42 9.56 -4.05
CA THR A 22 13.62 8.41 -3.66
C THR A 22 12.14 8.83 -3.74
N LEU A 23 11.36 8.10 -4.53
CA LEU A 23 9.91 8.28 -4.58
C LEU A 23 9.23 7.26 -3.67
N ALA A 24 8.06 7.63 -3.16
CA ALA A 24 7.22 6.68 -2.44
C ALA A 24 6.69 5.64 -3.42
N GLU A 25 6.71 4.38 -3.01
CA GLU A 25 6.08 3.29 -3.75
C GLU A 25 4.60 3.19 -3.38
N GLU A 26 3.78 2.92 -4.39
CA GLU A 26 2.36 2.61 -4.25
C GLU A 26 2.00 1.40 -5.11
N VAL A 27 1.24 0.47 -4.55
CA VAL A 27 0.74 -0.72 -5.24
C VAL A 27 -0.77 -0.86 -5.01
N ALA A 28 -1.46 -1.47 -5.97
CA ALA A 28 -2.87 -1.81 -5.79
C ALA A 28 -3.02 -3.02 -4.85
N LEU A 29 -3.78 -2.84 -3.77
CA LEU A 29 -4.18 -3.89 -2.84
C LEU A 29 -5.68 -4.15 -2.98
N SER A 30 -6.04 -5.39 -3.33
CA SER A 30 -7.42 -5.87 -3.29
C SER A 30 -7.74 -6.46 -1.92
N ILE A 31 -8.80 -5.95 -1.28
CA ILE A 31 -9.23 -6.36 0.07
C ILE A 31 -10.53 -7.14 -0.07
N SER A 32 -10.54 -8.35 0.48
CA SER A 32 -11.73 -9.21 0.48
C SER A 32 -11.96 -9.81 1.86
N TYR A 33 -13.20 -9.77 2.34
CA TYR A 33 -13.61 -10.40 3.60
C TYR A 33 -14.44 -11.64 3.28
N ASN A 34 -14.04 -12.79 3.80
CA ASN A 34 -14.72 -14.07 3.58
C ASN A 34 -14.98 -14.38 2.08
N GLY A 35 -14.04 -13.99 1.21
CA GLY A 35 -14.13 -14.17 -0.24
C GLY A 35 -14.96 -13.12 -1.00
N ILE A 36 -15.51 -12.11 -0.33
CA ILE A 36 -16.27 -11.02 -0.96
C ILE A 36 -15.35 -9.80 -1.10
N ASN A 37 -15.18 -9.32 -2.34
CA ASN A 37 -14.40 -8.12 -2.62
C ASN A 37 -15.07 -6.88 -2.00
N TYR A 38 -14.29 -6.11 -1.25
CA TYR A 38 -14.77 -4.92 -0.55
C TYR A 38 -14.20 -3.63 -1.14
N ALA A 39 -12.89 -3.61 -1.40
CA ALA A 39 -12.20 -2.43 -1.89
C ALA A 39 -10.93 -2.79 -2.65
N VAL A 40 -10.50 -1.85 -3.49
CA VAL A 40 -9.14 -1.80 -4.05
C VAL A 40 -8.55 -0.45 -3.69
N MET A 41 -7.35 -0.43 -3.12
CA MET A 41 -6.66 0.80 -2.71
C MET A 41 -5.22 0.82 -3.19
N LEU A 42 -4.71 2.01 -3.52
CA LEU A 42 -3.27 2.22 -3.63
C LEU A 42 -2.70 2.35 -2.22
N VAL A 43 -1.69 1.54 -1.92
CA VAL A 43 -1.03 1.49 -0.62
C VAL A 43 0.47 1.39 -0.78
N THR A 44 1.22 1.90 0.18
CA THR A 44 2.64 1.52 0.31
C THR A 44 2.70 0.02 0.65
N PRO A 45 3.54 -0.79 -0.04
CA PRO A 45 3.60 -2.26 0.12
C PRO A 45 4.31 -2.70 1.42
N LYS A 46 3.98 -2.07 2.55
CA LYS A 46 4.61 -2.29 3.85
C LYS A 46 3.55 -2.28 4.94
N ASP A 47 3.77 -3.08 5.99
CA ASP A 47 2.92 -3.11 7.19
C ASP A 47 1.43 -3.34 6.85
N ILE A 48 1.16 -4.19 5.85
CA ILE A 48 -0.17 -4.40 5.26
C ILE A 48 -1.17 -4.97 6.27
N GLU A 49 -0.75 -5.86 7.17
CA GLU A 49 -1.65 -6.41 8.19
C GLU A 49 -2.16 -5.30 9.13
N ASP A 50 -1.27 -4.41 9.59
CA ASP A 50 -1.64 -3.26 10.42
C ASP A 50 -2.57 -2.30 9.66
N PHE A 51 -2.28 -2.07 8.37
CA PHE A 51 -3.15 -1.30 7.49
C PHE A 51 -4.56 -1.93 7.40
N ILE A 52 -4.67 -3.25 7.21
CA ILE A 52 -5.96 -3.94 7.13
C ILE A 52 -6.74 -3.85 8.46
N ILE A 53 -6.08 -4.00 9.60
CA ILE A 53 -6.73 -3.85 10.91
C ILE A 53 -7.27 -2.42 11.06
N GLY A 54 -6.45 -1.41 10.78
CA GLY A 54 -6.84 -0.01 10.84
C GLY A 54 -7.96 0.35 9.86
N PHE A 55 -7.87 -0.14 8.62
CA PHE A 55 -8.89 0.02 7.58
C PHE A 55 -10.22 -0.62 8.01
N SER A 56 -10.18 -1.82 8.56
CA SER A 56 -11.37 -2.54 9.03
C SER A 56 -12.10 -1.79 10.13
N LEU A 57 -11.36 -1.25 11.10
CA LEU A 57 -11.93 -0.46 12.20
C LEU A 57 -12.47 0.89 11.70
N SER A 58 -11.71 1.58 10.84
CA SER A 58 -12.04 2.93 10.39
C SER A 58 -13.23 2.98 9.43
N ASN A 59 -13.58 1.85 8.82
CA ASN A 59 -14.73 1.72 7.90
C ASN A 59 -15.90 0.94 8.55
N ASP A 60 -15.90 0.80 9.89
CA ASP A 60 -16.93 0.09 10.65
C ASP A 60 -17.21 -1.34 10.15
N ILE A 61 -16.20 -2.00 9.58
CA ILE A 61 -16.30 -3.39 9.12
C ILE A 61 -16.23 -4.33 10.34
N ILE A 62 -15.44 -3.94 11.35
CA ILE A 62 -15.32 -4.60 12.64
C ILE A 62 -15.34 -3.55 13.76
N GLU A 63 -15.79 -3.94 14.94
CA GLU A 63 -15.77 -3.11 16.16
C GLU A 63 -14.55 -3.40 17.03
N HIS A 64 -13.96 -4.60 16.92
CA HIS A 64 -12.79 -5.03 17.67
C HIS A 64 -11.87 -5.90 16.79
N PRO A 65 -10.52 -5.75 16.88
CA PRO A 65 -9.57 -6.60 16.15
C PRO A 65 -9.77 -8.12 16.26
N ARG A 66 -10.37 -8.63 17.35
CA ARG A 66 -10.62 -10.07 17.56
C ARG A 66 -11.71 -10.62 16.63
N GLN A 67 -12.43 -9.77 15.91
CA GLN A 67 -13.38 -10.18 14.88
C GLN A 67 -12.68 -10.55 13.56
N LEU A 68 -11.40 -10.21 13.40
CA LEU A 68 -10.57 -10.74 12.33
C LEU A 68 -9.95 -12.06 12.77
N TYR A 69 -10.48 -13.17 12.27
CA TYR A 69 -9.99 -14.51 12.61
C TYR A 69 -8.64 -14.86 11.96
N GLY A 70 -8.31 -14.20 10.85
CA GLY A 70 -7.06 -14.38 10.14
C GLY A 70 -6.95 -13.40 8.97
N ILE A 71 -5.72 -13.16 8.55
CA ILE A 71 -5.39 -12.37 7.36
C ILE A 71 -4.51 -13.24 6.48
N GLU A 72 -4.88 -13.40 5.21
CA GLU A 72 -4.06 -14.07 4.20
C GLU A 72 -3.61 -13.03 3.18
N LEU A 73 -2.30 -12.94 2.97
CA LEU A 73 -1.70 -11.99 2.03
C LEU A 73 -1.03 -12.75 0.88
N THR A 74 -1.53 -12.54 -0.33
CA THR A 74 -0.96 -13.09 -1.56
C THR A 74 -0.41 -11.99 -2.44
N TYR A 75 0.84 -12.15 -2.87
CA TYR A 75 1.49 -11.27 -3.84
C TYR A 75 1.35 -11.85 -5.23
N HIS A 76 0.67 -11.13 -6.11
CA HIS A 76 0.64 -11.45 -7.53
C HIS A 76 1.83 -10.78 -8.21
N LYS A 77 2.65 -11.56 -8.89
CA LYS A 77 3.61 -11.03 -9.84
C LYS A 77 2.88 -10.84 -11.17
N GLU A 78 3.06 -9.68 -11.80
CA GLU A 78 2.79 -9.51 -13.23
C GLU A 78 3.67 -10.45 -14.06
#